data_AF-A0A934EH58-F1
#
_entry.id   AF-A0A934EH58-F1
#
_cell.length_a   1.000
_cell.length_b   1.000
_cell.length_c   1.000
_cell.angle_alpha   90.00
_cell.angle_beta   90.00
_cell.angle_gamma   90.00
#
_symmetry.space_group_name_H-M   'P 1'
#
loop_
_entity.id
_entity.type
_entity.pdbx_description
1 polymer ?
#
loop_
_entity_poly.entity_id
_entity_poly.type
_entity_poly.pdbx_seq_one_letter_code
_entity_poly.pdbx_strand_id
1 'polypeptide(L)'
;MIKLGNMTESGFEVFREGMKTKERVPSSKNFSVPTYLKAALIKNKMAWNNFQNFSPSAQLAYVYWVNTAKTEETRQKRINKTIEQLVKNKKFGEV
;
A
#
# COMPACT_ATOMS: atom_id res chain seq x y z
N MET A 1 -12.97 35.98 -3.37
CA MET A 1 -12.10 35.46 -4.46
C MET A 1 -11.67 34.05 -4.09
N ILE A 2 -12.23 33.00 -4.73
CA ILE A 2 -11.65 31.64 -4.72
C ILE A 2 -11.40 31.31 -6.18
N LYS A 3 -10.12 31.33 -6.57
CA LYS A 3 -9.68 31.22 -7.96
C LYS A 3 -9.72 29.75 -8.37
N LEU A 4 -10.55 29.45 -9.37
CA LEU A 4 -10.74 28.16 -10.03
C LEU A 4 -9.40 27.46 -10.30
N GLY A 5 -9.21 26.28 -9.70
CA GLY A 5 -8.13 25.35 -10.01
C GLY A 5 -8.70 24.12 -10.74
N ASN A 6 -8.66 24.18 -12.07
CA ASN A 6 -8.50 23.06 -13.02
C ASN A 6 -9.26 21.75 -12.75
N MET A 7 -10.58 21.77 -12.61
CA MET A 7 -11.39 20.56 -12.77
C MET A 7 -12.17 20.66 -14.08
N THR A 8 -11.74 19.90 -15.10
CA THR A 8 -12.49 19.74 -16.34
C THR A 8 -13.63 18.74 -16.12
N GLU A 9 -14.74 18.91 -16.84
CA GLU A 9 -15.93 18.05 -16.77
C GLU A 9 -15.58 16.57 -16.99
N SER A 10 -14.62 16.31 -17.87
CA SER A 10 -14.05 14.98 -18.15
C SER A 10 -13.33 14.36 -16.93
N GLY A 11 -12.69 15.16 -16.08
CA GLY A 11 -12.02 14.69 -14.87
C GLY A 11 -13.00 14.25 -13.77
N PHE A 12 -14.20 14.83 -13.75
CA PHE A 12 -15.28 14.42 -12.84
C PHE A 12 -15.93 13.09 -13.24
N GLU A 13 -16.03 12.80 -14.54
CA GLU A 13 -16.58 11.54 -15.07
C GLU A 13 -15.73 10.33 -14.64
N VAL A 14 -14.40 10.43 -14.83
CA VAL A 14 -13.43 9.40 -14.41
C VAL A 14 -13.45 9.20 -12.89
N PHE A 15 -13.64 10.27 -12.13
CA PHE A 15 -13.80 10.20 -10.67
C PHE A 15 -15.09 9.47 -10.26
N ARG A 16 -16.22 9.73 -10.94
CA ARG A 16 -17.49 9.02 -10.71
C ARG A 16 -17.39 7.53 -11.07
N GLU A 17 -16.70 7.19 -12.15
CA GLU A 17 -16.46 5.79 -12.52
C GLU A 17 -15.55 5.08 -11.51
N GLY A 18 -14.49 5.74 -11.03
CA GLY A 18 -13.63 5.22 -9.96
C GLY A 18 -14.34 5.05 -8.61
N MET A 19 -15.43 5.79 -8.35
CA MET A 19 -16.29 5.55 -7.19
C MET A 19 -17.24 4.34 -7.36
N LYS A 20 -17.46 3.84 -8.59
CA LYS A 20 -18.27 2.63 -8.82
C LYS A 20 -17.51 1.35 -8.49
N THR A 21 -16.18 1.35 -8.56
CA THR A 21 -15.37 0.23 -8.08
C THR A 21 -15.31 0.27 -6.55
N LYS A 22 -16.18 -0.52 -5.91
CA LYS A 22 -16.12 -0.80 -4.46
C LYS A 22 -14.90 -1.66 -4.09
N GLU A 23 -13.71 -1.41 -4.63
CA GLU A 23 -12.48 -1.91 -4.01
C GLU A 23 -12.24 -1.07 -2.76
N ARG A 24 -13.02 -1.38 -1.71
CA ARG A 24 -12.84 -0.84 -0.37
C ARG A 24 -11.41 -1.17 0.03
N VAL A 25 -10.57 -0.15 0.16
CA VAL A 25 -9.38 -0.24 1.01
C VAL A 25 -9.83 -0.85 2.34
N PRO A 26 -9.26 -2.00 2.75
CA PRO A 26 -9.71 -2.70 3.93
C PRO A 26 -9.75 -1.75 5.12
N SER A 27 -10.79 -1.83 5.96
CA SER A 27 -10.81 -1.07 7.19
C SER A 27 -9.60 -1.48 8.03
N SER A 28 -8.87 -0.50 8.57
CA SER A 28 -7.67 -0.70 9.39
C SER A 28 -7.88 -1.55 10.65
N LYS A 29 -9.13 -1.87 10.99
CA LYS A 29 -9.50 -2.57 12.23
C LYS A 29 -9.14 -4.05 12.29
N ASN A 30 -9.00 -4.77 11.15
CA ASN A 30 -8.77 -6.23 11.14
C ASN A 30 -8.06 -6.72 9.85
N PHE A 31 -6.94 -6.11 9.44
CA PHE A 31 -6.18 -6.69 8.31
C PHE A 31 -5.11 -7.65 8.85
N SER A 32 -5.05 -8.85 8.25
CA SER A 32 -4.04 -9.86 8.57
C SER A 32 -2.88 -9.75 7.59
N VAL A 33 -1.65 -9.82 8.10
CA VAL A 33 -0.43 -9.84 7.27
C VAL A 33 -0.28 -11.25 6.68
N PRO A 34 -0.23 -11.40 5.34
CA PRO A 34 -0.05 -12.70 4.71
C PRO A 34 1.24 -13.38 5.16
N THR A 35 1.20 -14.71 5.28
CA THR A 35 2.33 -15.52 5.79
C THR A 35 3.61 -15.33 4.98
N TYR A 36 3.51 -15.23 3.65
CA TYR A 36 4.66 -15.00 2.78
C TYR A 36 5.34 -13.65 3.03
N LEU A 37 4.56 -12.59 3.27
CA LEU A 37 5.09 -11.25 3.53
C LEU A 37 5.69 -11.21 4.93
N LYS A 38 5.00 -11.77 5.92
CA LYS A 38 5.51 -11.87 7.29
C LYS A 38 6.84 -12.65 7.35
N ALA A 39 6.93 -13.79 6.66
CA ALA A 39 8.15 -14.60 6.62
C ALA A 39 9.32 -13.82 5.99
N ALA A 40 9.07 -13.04 4.94
CA ALA A 40 10.08 -12.21 4.31
C ALA A 40 10.53 -11.05 5.22
N LEU A 41 9.59 -10.40 5.91
CA LEU A 41 9.91 -9.31 6.84
C LEU A 41 10.69 -9.80 8.05
N ILE A 42 10.34 -10.95 8.65
CA ILE A 42 11.04 -11.49 9.83
C ILE A 42 12.52 -11.78 9.53
N LYS A 43 12.89 -12.12 8.29
CA LYS A 43 14.29 -12.28 7.87
C LYS A 43 15.10 -10.97 8.00
N ASN A 44 14.44 -9.82 7.97
CA ASN A 44 15.05 -8.52 8.17
C ASN A 44 14.47 -7.84 9.42
N LYS A 45 15.17 -7.99 10.55
CA LYS A 45 14.73 -7.47 11.87
C LYS A 45 14.38 -5.97 11.83
N MET A 46 15.15 -5.16 11.08
CA MET A 46 14.91 -3.72 10.96
C MET A 46 13.61 -3.43 10.20
N ALA A 47 13.42 -4.08 9.05
CA ALA A 47 12.18 -3.94 8.27
C ALA A 47 10.96 -4.39 9.07
N TRP A 48 11.06 -5.51 9.80
CA TRP A 48 9.98 -6.01 10.65
C TRP A 48 9.63 -5.03 11.78
N ASN A 49 10.64 -4.52 12.50
CA ASN A 49 10.41 -3.56 13.57
C ASN A 49 9.75 -2.27 13.05
N ASN A 50 10.26 -1.71 11.95
CA ASN A 50 9.69 -0.50 11.35
C ASN A 50 8.26 -0.73 10.85
N PHE A 51 7.99 -1.89 10.23
CA PHE A 51 6.64 -2.28 9.83
C PHE A 51 5.68 -2.36 11.02
N GLN A 52 6.07 -2.98 12.12
CA GLN A 52 5.23 -3.08 13.32
C GLN A 52 4.96 -1.71 13.98
N ASN A 53 5.91 -0.78 13.86
CA ASN A 53 5.78 0.59 14.40
C ASN A 53 4.93 1.51 13.52
N PHE A 54 4.66 1.14 12.26
CA PHE A 54 3.78 1.91 11.39
C PHE A 54 2.32 1.81 11.80
N SER A 55 1.54 2.85 11.46
CA SER A 55 0.10 2.84 11.69
C SER A 55 -0.57 1.70 10.90
N PRO A 56 -1.71 1.16 11.39
CA PRO A 56 -2.46 0.12 10.69
C PRO A 56 -2.73 0.45 9.21
N SER A 57 -3.02 1.71 8.88
CA SER A 57 -3.25 2.15 7.51
C SER A 57 -1.98 2.07 6.63
N ALA A 58 -0.81 2.41 7.18
CA ALA A 58 0.45 2.33 6.46
C ALA A 58 0.89 0.88 6.25
N GLN A 59 0.73 0.03 7.26
CA GLN A 59 0.95 -1.41 7.13
C GLN A 59 0.02 -2.03 6.08
N LEU A 60 -1.26 -1.66 6.10
CA LEU A 60 -2.24 -2.12 5.13
C LEU A 60 -1.87 -1.74 3.69
N ALA A 61 -1.34 -0.54 3.46
CA ALA A 61 -0.93 -0.10 2.12
C ALA A 61 0.12 -1.06 1.52
N TYR A 62 1.13 -1.44 2.31
CA TYR A 62 2.12 -2.45 1.91
C TYR A 62 1.50 -3.82 1.66
N VAL A 63 0.68 -4.30 2.60
CA VAL A 63 0.02 -5.60 2.47
C VAL A 63 -0.84 -5.68 1.21
N TYR A 64 -1.66 -4.65 0.97
CA TYR A 64 -2.51 -4.55 -0.20
C TYR A 64 -1.70 -4.53 -1.49
N TRP A 65 -0.64 -3.73 -1.55
CA TRP A 65 0.22 -3.66 -2.73
C TRP A 65 0.90 -5.00 -3.03
N VAL A 66 1.38 -5.72 -2.02
CA VAL A 66 1.96 -7.04 -2.26
C VAL A 66 0.89 -8.07 -2.65
N ASN A 67 -0.29 -8.02 -2.02
CA ASN A 67 -1.37 -8.98 -2.26
C ASN A 67 -2.03 -8.84 -3.65
N THR A 68 -2.04 -7.64 -4.23
CA THR A 68 -2.56 -7.43 -5.61
C THR A 68 -1.68 -8.02 -6.71
N ALA A 69 -0.52 -8.61 -6.38
CA ALA A 69 0.36 -9.24 -7.37
C ALA A 69 -0.21 -10.59 -7.87
N LYS A 70 -0.50 -10.67 -9.17
CA LYS A 70 -1.06 -11.86 -9.83
C LYS A 70 -0.04 -12.99 -10.04
N THR A 71 1.23 -12.64 -10.25
CA THR A 71 2.30 -13.63 -10.46
C THR A 71 3.25 -13.67 -9.27
N GLU A 72 3.84 -14.85 -9.03
CA GLU A 72 4.82 -15.04 -7.94
C GLU A 72 6.05 -14.15 -8.14
N GLU A 73 6.54 -14.03 -9.38
CA GLU A 73 7.67 -13.14 -9.69
C GLU A 73 7.40 -11.69 -9.29
N THR A 74 6.20 -11.17 -9.63
CA THR A 74 5.80 -9.81 -9.26
C THR A 74 5.68 -9.68 -7.75
N ARG A 75 5.11 -10.68 -7.08
CA ARG A 75 4.97 -10.71 -5.63
C ARG A 75 6.33 -10.62 -4.94
N GLN A 76 7.30 -11.41 -5.37
CA GLN A 76 8.67 -11.37 -4.84
C GLN A 76 9.34 -10.00 -5.08
N LYS A 77 9.19 -9.41 -6.27
CA LYS A 77 9.69 -8.04 -6.54
C LYS A 77 9.08 -7.01 -5.58
N ARG A 78 7.76 -7.08 -5.33
CA ARG A 78 7.07 -6.17 -4.40
C ARG A 78 7.47 -6.40 -2.95
N ILE A 79 7.68 -7.65 -2.53
CA ILE A 79 8.21 -7.97 -1.19
C ILE A 79 9.59 -7.35 -0.99
N ASN A 80 10.49 -7.53 -1.96
CA ASN A 80 11.84 -6.97 -1.88
C ASN A 80 11.80 -5.43 -1.81
N LYS A 81 10.95 -4.79 -2.62
CA LYS A 81 10.78 -3.34 -2.58
C LYS A 81 10.20 -2.85 -1.25
N THR A 82 9.25 -3.61 -0.69
CA THR A 82 8.65 -3.35 0.62
C THR A 82 9.73 -3.38 1.70
N ILE A 83 10.57 -4.43 1.72
CA ILE A 83 11.70 -4.53 2.66
C ILE A 83 12.65 -3.34 2.50
N GLU A 84 13.02 -2.98 1.28
CA GLU A 84 13.92 -1.84 1.01
C GLU A 84 13.38 -0.53 1.61
N GLN A 85 12.08 -0.24 1.42
CA GLN A 85 11.45 0.95 1.98
C GLN A 85 11.35 0.90 3.51
N LEU A 86 10.99 -0.26 4.06
CA LEU A 86 10.85 -0.44 5.51
C LEU A 86 12.20 -0.33 6.22
N VAL A 87 13.29 -0.84 5.65
CA VAL A 87 14.65 -0.63 6.18
C VAL A 87 14.98 0.86 6.24
N LYS A 88 14.56 1.63 5.24
CA LYS A 88 14.71 3.09 5.20
C LYS A 88 13.69 3.84 6.05
N ASN A 89 12.82 3.13 6.78
CA ASN A 89 11.71 3.67 7.57
C ASN A 89 10.78 4.61 6.77
N LYS A 90 10.61 4.32 5.47
CA LYS A 90 9.70 5.06 4.57
C LYS A 90 8.35 4.38 4.52
N LYS A 91 7.28 5.17 4.39
CA LYS A 91 5.92 4.70 4.10
C LYS A 91 5.76 4.39 2.62
N PHE A 92 4.71 3.65 2.30
CA PHE A 92 4.40 3.29 0.92
C PHE A 92 4.18 4.55 0.07
N GLY A 93 4.86 4.62 -1.08
CA GLY A 93 4.78 5.76 -2.00
C GLY A 93 5.70 6.94 -1.66
N GLU A 94 6.44 6.91 -0.55
CA GLU A 94 7.44 7.95 -0.26
C GLU A 94 8.71 7.74 -1.11
N VAL A 95 9.12 8.81 -1.80
CA VAL A 95 10.28 8.85 -2.69
C VAL A 95 11.56 9.03 -1.87
#